data_AF-A0A7C9KWW0-F1
#
_entry.id   AF-A0A7C9KWW0-F1
#
_cell.length_a   1.000
_cell.length_b   1.000
_cell.length_c   1.000
_cell.angle_alpha   90.00
_cell.angle_beta   90.00
_cell.angle_gamma   90.00
#
_symmetry.space_group_name_H-M   'P 1'
#
loop_
_entity.id
_entity.type
_entity.pdbx_description
1 polymer ?
#
loop_
_entity_poly.entity_id
_entity_poly.type
_entity_poly.pdbx_seq_one_letter_code
_entity_poly.pdbx_strand_id
1 'polypeptide(L)'
;MANAIDDARSRKARASFWRLIVYLGIAGVAMVAAALYYLSLHGPLTPTLVLTTSVGVFISILLGGGLMAAGFLSSNSGHDESAAGATAAMPAVDE
;
A
#
# COMPACT_ATOMS: atom_id res chain seq x y z
N MET A 1 30.54 -3.17 12.10
CA MET A 1 29.37 -3.35 12.99
C MET A 1 28.19 -2.48 12.55
N ALA A 2 28.36 -1.19 12.27
CA ALA A 2 27.31 -0.31 11.71
C ALA A 2 26.57 -0.89 10.49
N ASN A 3 27.31 -1.39 9.49
CA ASN A 3 26.73 -1.99 8.27
C ASN A 3 25.75 -3.15 8.54
N ALA A 4 26.02 -3.98 9.56
CA ALA A 4 25.14 -5.10 9.92
C ALA A 4 23.82 -4.63 10.58
N ILE A 5 23.86 -3.50 11.29
CA ILE A 5 22.67 -2.89 11.92
C ILE A 5 21.81 -2.23 10.83
N ASP A 6 22.43 -1.55 9.87
CA ASP A 6 21.75 -0.91 8.74
C ASP A 6 21.09 -1.94 7.81
N ASP A 7 21.78 -3.05 7.54
CA ASP A 7 21.21 -4.17 6.79
C ASP A 7 20.02 -4.82 7.51
N ALA A 8 20.07 -4.94 8.84
CA ALA A 8 18.97 -5.51 9.63
C ALA A 8 17.75 -4.56 9.67
N ARG A 9 17.98 -3.25 9.79
CA ARG A 9 16.93 -2.23 9.76
C ARG A 9 16.25 -2.16 8.38
N SER A 10 17.06 -2.16 7.32
CA SER A 10 16.60 -2.16 5.92
C SER A 10 15.77 -3.40 5.59
N ARG A 11 16.19 -4.57 6.07
CA ARG A 11 15.45 -5.84 5.90
C ARG A 11 14.09 -5.82 6.59
N LYS A 12 13.98 -5.29 7.81
CA LYS A 12 12.69 -5.15 8.53
C LYS A 12 11.72 -4.23 7.79
N ALA A 13 12.18 -3.07 7.32
CA ALA A 13 11.33 -2.13 6.57
C ALA A 13 10.82 -2.75 5.26
N ARG A 14 11.69 -3.46 4.54
CA ARG A 14 11.35 -4.17 3.29
C ARG A 14 10.29 -5.27 3.52
N ALA A 15 10.39 -6.00 4.63
CA ALA A 15 9.47 -7.09 4.95
C ALA A 15 8.04 -6.60 5.22
N SER A 16 7.88 -5.51 5.98
CA SER A 16 6.57 -4.91 6.25
C SER A 16 5.91 -4.38 4.96
N PHE A 17 6.71 -3.75 4.08
CA PHE A 17 6.24 -3.27 2.79
C PHE A 17 5.75 -4.41 1.89
N TRP A 18 6.54 -5.48 1.74
CA TRP A 18 6.15 -6.64 0.95
C TRP A 18 4.91 -7.34 1.49
N ARG A 19 4.76 -7.41 2.81
CA ARG A 19 3.58 -7.98 3.44
C ARG A 19 2.30 -7.22 3.06
N LEU A 20 2.37 -5.89 2.95
CA LEU A 20 1.25 -5.06 2.50
C LEU A 20 0.90 -5.30 1.03
N ILE A 21 1.91 -5.36 0.16
CA ILE A 21 1.75 -5.68 -1.27
C ILE A 21 1.12 -7.06 -1.46
N VAL A 22 1.54 -8.05 -0.68
CA VAL A 22 0.98 -9.41 -0.72
C VAL A 22 -0.49 -9.41 -0.31
N TYR A 23 -0.87 -8.71 0.78
CA TYR A 23 -2.27 -8.61 1.17
C TYR A 23 -3.14 -7.93 0.10
N LEU A 24 -2.62 -6.87 -0.53
CA LEU A 24 -3.31 -6.20 -1.63
C LEU A 24 -3.52 -7.14 -2.82
N GLY A 25 -2.50 -7.91 -3.19
CA GLY A 25 -2.60 -8.92 -4.24
C GLY A 25 -3.60 -10.03 -3.93
N ILE A 26 -3.57 -10.58 -2.72
CA ILE A 26 -4.51 -11.62 -2.27
C ILE A 26 -5.95 -11.08 -2.30
N ALA A 27 -6.19 -9.88 -1.78
CA ALA A 27 -7.50 -9.24 -1.81
C ALA A 27 -8.01 -9.03 -3.24
N GLY A 28 -7.13 -8.61 -4.16
CA GLY A 28 -7.45 -8.47 -5.58
C GLY A 28 -7.86 -9.80 -6.23
N VAL A 29 -7.08 -10.85 -6.04
CA VAL A 29 -7.39 -12.19 -6.59
C VAL A 29 -8.70 -12.74 -5.99
N ALA A 30 -8.90 -12.60 -4.68
CA ALA A 30 -10.12 -13.04 -4.00
C ALA A 30 -11.35 -12.32 -4.55
N MET A 31 -11.25 -11.01 -4.82
CA MET A 31 -12.36 -10.24 -5.39
C MET A 31 -12.66 -10.60 -6.84
N VAL A 32 -11.65 -10.86 -7.67
CA VAL A 32 -11.88 -11.36 -9.04
C VAL A 32 -12.59 -12.71 -9.00
N ALA A 33 -12.14 -13.63 -8.13
CA ALA A 33 -12.78 -14.94 -7.97
C ALA A 33 -14.25 -14.80 -7.53
N ALA A 34 -14.53 -13.93 -6.56
CA ALA A 34 -15.89 -13.66 -6.08
C ALA A 34 -16.78 -13.06 -7.18
N ALA A 35 -16.26 -12.11 -7.97
CA ALA A 35 -16.99 -11.49 -9.07
C ALA A 35 -17.33 -12.49 -10.18
N LEU A 36 -16.38 -13.34 -10.58
CA LEU A 36 -16.62 -14.38 -11.57
C LEU A 36 -17.59 -15.45 -11.06
N TYR A 37 -17.48 -15.82 -9.78
CA TYR A 37 -18.45 -16.72 -9.14
C TYR A 37 -19.87 -16.14 -9.17
N TYR A 38 -20.04 -14.88 -8.78
CA TYR A 38 -21.33 -14.20 -8.82
C TYR A 38 -21.92 -14.17 -10.23
N LEU A 39 -21.08 -13.83 -11.21
CA LEU A 39 -21.48 -13.76 -12.62
C LEU A 39 -21.87 -15.13 -13.19
N SER A 40 -21.19 -16.20 -12.76
CA SER A 40 -21.52 -17.58 -13.16
C SER A 40 -22.95 -17.99 -12.78
N LEU A 41 -23.56 -17.34 -11.79
CA LEU A 41 -24.93 -17.62 -11.35
C LEU A 41 -25.99 -16.94 -12.24
N HIS A 42 -25.59 -15.94 -13.04
CA HIS A 42 -26.52 -15.06 -13.75
C HIS A 42 -26.54 -15.28 -15.27
N GLY A 43 -25.68 -16.15 -15.82
CA GLY A 43 -25.70 -16.49 -17.24
C GLY A 43 -24.38 -17.06 -17.78
N PRO A 44 -24.29 -17.26 -19.11
CA PRO A 44 -23.12 -17.83 -19.75
C PRO A 44 -21.89 -16.93 -19.60
N LEU A 45 -20.79 -17.50 -19.10
CA LEU A 45 -19.50 -16.81 -18.99
C LEU A 45 -18.84 -16.70 -20.38
N THR A 46 -19.06 -15.56 -21.05
CA THR A 46 -18.36 -15.25 -22.30
C THR A 46 -16.93 -14.75 -22.01
N PRO A 47 -15.94 -15.08 -22.86
CA PRO A 47 -14.54 -14.71 -22.64
C PRO A 47 -14.33 -13.19 -22.47
N THR A 48 -15.03 -12.39 -23.28
CA THR A 48 -15.00 -10.92 -23.19
C THR A 48 -15.48 -10.42 -21.84
N LEU A 49 -16.51 -11.07 -21.28
CA LEU A 49 -17.12 -10.68 -20.02
C LEU A 49 -16.17 -11.01 -18.86
N VAL A 50 -15.58 -12.21 -18.87
CA VAL A 50 -14.55 -12.61 -17.90
C VAL A 50 -13.36 -11.64 -17.93
N LEU A 51 -12.87 -11.28 -19.11
CA LEU A 51 -11.73 -10.37 -19.25
C LEU A 51 -12.06 -8.96 -18.75
N THR A 52 -13.21 -8.41 -19.17
CA THR A 52 -13.65 -7.06 -18.78
C THR A 52 -13.88 -6.96 -17.28
N THR A 53 -14.55 -7.94 -16.68
CA THR A 53 -14.80 -7.97 -15.23
C THR A 53 -13.50 -8.16 -14.45
N SER A 54 -12.61 -9.05 -14.89
CA SER A 54 -11.34 -9.29 -14.19
C SER A 54 -10.46 -8.05 -14.20
N VAL A 55 -10.31 -7.40 -15.37
CA VAL A 55 -9.53 -6.17 -15.50
C VAL A 55 -10.14 -5.03 -14.69
N GLY A 56 -11.46 -4.83 -14.79
CA GLY A 56 -12.17 -3.79 -14.06
C GLY A 56 -12.02 -3.95 -12.54
N VAL A 57 -12.36 -5.13 -12.01
CA VAL A 57 -12.29 -5.42 -10.56
C VAL A 57 -10.85 -5.33 -10.06
N PHE A 58 -9.88 -5.88 -10.78
CA PHE A 58 -8.48 -5.86 -10.36
C PHE A 58 -7.93 -4.44 -10.29
N ILE A 59 -8.20 -3.60 -11.30
CA ILE A 59 -7.80 -2.18 -11.31
C ILE A 59 -8.47 -1.42 -10.16
N SER A 60 -9.76 -1.65 -9.90
CA SER A 60 -10.46 -1.00 -8.78
C SER A 60 -9.87 -1.35 -7.42
N ILE A 61 -9.49 -2.61 -7.18
CA ILE A 61 -8.89 -3.02 -5.90
C ILE A 61 -7.48 -2.45 -5.75
N LEU A 62 -6.68 -2.49 -6.82
CA LEU A 62 -5.36 -1.85 -6.84
C LEU A 62 -5.45 -0.35 -6.55
N LEU A 63 -6.41 0.35 -7.16
CA LEU A 63 -6.64 1.77 -6.91
C LEU A 63 -7.11 2.01 -5.48
N GLY A 64 -8.13 1.32 -5.00
CA GLY A 64 -8.67 1.52 -3.66
C GLY A 64 -7.64 1.21 -2.57
N GLY A 65 -7.01 0.04 -2.62
CA GLY A 65 -5.99 -0.34 -1.65
C GLY A 65 -4.67 0.44 -1.83
N GLY A 66 -4.31 0.78 -3.07
CA GLY A 66 -3.14 1.62 -3.36
C GLY A 66 -3.29 3.04 -2.85
N LEU A 67 -4.47 3.65 -2.99
CA LEU A 67 -4.75 4.99 -2.48
C LEU A 67 -4.72 5.00 -0.93
N MET A 68 -5.29 3.97 -0.30
CA MET A 68 -5.22 3.81 1.15
C MET A 68 -3.77 3.64 1.63
N ALA A 69 -2.98 2.80 0.94
CA ALA A 69 -1.56 2.62 1.24
C ALA A 69 -0.74 3.91 1.04
N ALA A 70 -1.02 4.68 -0.01
CA ALA A 70 -0.39 5.98 -0.27
C ALA A 70 -0.72 6.98 0.85
N GLY A 71 -1.96 6.99 1.35
CA GLY A 71 -2.36 7.81 2.50
C GLY A 71 -1.58 7.46 3.77
N PHE A 72 -1.44 6.17 4.10
CA PHE A 72 -0.62 5.74 5.23
C PHE A 72 0.86 6.12 5.08
N LEU A 73 1.41 5.95 3.88
CA LEU A 73 2.80 6.33 3.62
C LEU A 73 3.01 7.85 3.71
N SER A 74 2.02 8.63 3.31
CA SER A 74 2.01 10.09 3.45
C SER A 74 2.09 10.52 4.92
N SER A 75 1.22 9.97 5.78
CA SER A 75 1.19 10.29 7.21
C SER A 75 2.43 9.82 7.99
N ASN A 76 3.10 8.76 7.54
CA ASN A 76 4.31 8.22 8.19
C ASN A 76 5.63 8.66 7.50
N SER A 77 5.61 9.63 6.59
CA SER A 77 6.79 10.04 5.80
C SER A 77 7.81 10.91 6.57
N GLY A 78 7.57 11.22 7.84
CA GLY A 78 8.51 11.95 8.70
C GLY A 78 8.46 13.48 8.58
N HIS A 79 7.37 14.04 8.03
CA HIS A 79 7.19 15.50 7.93
C HIS A 79 7.19 16.18 9.32
N ASP A 80 6.59 15.55 10.33
CA ASP A 80 6.59 16.06 11.72
C ASP A 80 7.94 15.90 12.44
N GLU A 81 8.76 14.94 12.03
CA GLU A 81 10.09 14.72 12.60
C GLU A 81 11.06 15.85 12.22
N SER A 82 10.85 16.45 11.04
CA SER A 82 11.67 17.56 10.52
C SER A 82 11.34 18.91 11.17
N ALA A 83 10.13 19.09 11.71
CA ALA A 83 9.71 20.35 12.33
C ALA A 83 10.29 20.55 13.74
N ALA A 84 10.49 19.48 14.50
CA ALA A 84 11.06 19.55 15.86
C ALA A 84 12.52 20.02 15.90
N GLY A 85 13.29 19.80 14.83
CA GLY A 85 14.67 20.27 14.71
C GLY A 85 14.81 21.78 14.48
N ALA A 86 13.80 22.42 13.87
CA ALA A 86 13.86 23.85 13.53
C ALA A 86 13.62 24.76 14.75
N THR A 87 12.83 24.32 15.73
CA THR A 87 12.55 25.11 16.95
C THR A 87 13.72 25.09 17.95
N ALA A 88 14.54 24.04 17.95
CA ALA A 88 15.73 23.95 18.82
C ALA A 88 16.87 24.90 18.38
N ALA A 89 16.78 25.50 17.20
CA ALA A 89 17.80 26.39 16.64
C ALA A 89 17.48 27.89 16.80
N MET A 90 16.45 28.27 17.56
CA MET A 90 16.24 29.67 17.96
C MET A 90 17.17 29.97 19.16
N PRO A 91 18.32 30.66 18.98
CA PRO A 91 19.10 31.11 20.12
C PRO A 91 18.25 32.06 20.97
N ALA A 92 18.24 31.82 22.28
CA ALA A 92 17.68 32.76 23.23
C ALA A 92 18.41 34.10 23.04
N VAL A 93 17.66 35.11 22.60
CA VAL A 93 18.13 36.50 22.59
C VAL A 93 18.30 36.88 24.06
N ASP A 94 19.55 37.12 24.45
CA ASP A 94 19.91 37.67 25.75
C ASP A 94 19.69 39.18 25.73
N GLU A 95 18.75 39.65 26.54
CA GLU A 95 18.53 41.07 26.86
C GLU A 95 19.50 41.55 27.95
#